data_AF-A0A1X1VAA6-F1
#
_entry.id   AF-A0A1X1VAA6-F1
#
_cell.length_a   1.000
_cell.length_b   1.000
_cell.length_c   1.000
_cell.angle_alpha   90.00
_cell.angle_beta   90.00
_cell.angle_gamma   90.00
#
_symmetry.space_group_name_H-M   'P 1'
#
loop_
_entity.id
_entity.type
_entity.pdbx_description
1 polymer ?
#
loop_
_entity_poly.entity_id
_entity_poly.type
_entity_poly.pdbx_seq_one_letter_code
_entity_poly.pdbx_strand_id
1 'polypeptide(L)'
;MTQQPVVPRAVWRRSSTDVVFTVVLFVTQFVASALSFVGALGPAMWLMLPGCSDNCDSAAVDHFYGDVTTGVAVVAGGIVAGLLVAVIGSVVAGIRRSVMWIWPGLGVAVVVLTFVVALSLWLDAVPSGMPA
;
A
#
# COMPACT_ATOMS: atom_id res chain seq x y z
N MET A 1 -9.68 -59.21 16.35
CA MET A 1 -8.95 -57.93 16.22
C MET A 1 -9.17 -57.42 14.81
N THR A 2 -10.06 -56.45 14.63
CA THR A 2 -10.34 -55.83 13.31
C THR A 2 -9.39 -54.65 13.11
N GLN A 3 -8.43 -54.79 12.19
CA GLN A 3 -7.62 -53.65 11.74
C GLN A 3 -8.53 -52.65 11.01
N GLN A 4 -8.65 -51.43 11.54
CA GLN A 4 -9.24 -50.32 10.79
C GLN A 4 -8.31 -49.95 9.62
N PRO A 5 -8.84 -49.76 8.39
CA PRO A 5 -8.04 -49.27 7.28
C PRO A 5 -7.58 -47.84 7.59
N VAL A 6 -6.27 -47.61 7.58
CA VAL A 6 -5.69 -46.27 7.63
C VAL A 6 -6.02 -45.59 6.31
N VAL A 7 -7.08 -44.80 6.28
CA VAL A 7 -7.39 -43.94 5.13
C VAL A 7 -6.24 -42.91 5.05
N PRO A 8 -5.43 -42.88 3.98
CA PRO A 8 -4.45 -41.83 3.84
C PRO A 8 -5.24 -40.53 3.79
N ARG A 9 -5.05 -39.64 4.77
CA ARG A 9 -5.55 -38.27 4.66
C ARG A 9 -5.01 -37.75 3.35
N ALA A 10 -5.86 -37.52 2.37
CA ALA A 10 -5.47 -36.87 1.14
C ALA A 10 -4.84 -35.53 1.56
N VAL A 11 -3.50 -35.48 1.56
CA VAL A 11 -2.77 -34.23 1.69
C VAL A 11 -3.12 -33.52 0.39
N TRP A 12 -4.18 -32.70 0.45
CA TRP A 12 -4.63 -31.89 -0.66
C TRP A 12 -3.46 -30.98 -1.01
N ARG A 13 -2.70 -31.38 -2.04
CA ARG A 13 -1.51 -30.70 -2.48
C ARG A 13 -1.98 -29.39 -3.08
N ARG A 14 -1.80 -28.30 -2.34
CA ARG A 14 -2.13 -26.95 -2.79
C ARG A 14 -1.43 -26.72 -4.12
N SER A 15 -2.15 -26.18 -5.10
CA SER A 15 -1.57 -25.89 -6.41
C SER A 15 -0.35 -24.99 -6.23
N SER A 16 0.81 -25.40 -6.75
CA SER A 16 2.04 -24.62 -6.68
C SER A 16 1.86 -23.22 -7.27
N THR A 17 0.96 -23.09 -8.25
CA THR A 17 0.56 -21.82 -8.85
C THR A 17 -0.06 -20.86 -7.84
N ASP A 18 -0.98 -21.31 -6.97
CA ASP A 18 -1.60 -20.47 -5.94
C ASP A 18 -0.56 -19.95 -4.95
N VAL A 19 0.41 -20.78 -4.57
CA VAL A 19 1.50 -20.40 -3.66
C VAL A 19 2.41 -19.36 -4.32
N VAL A 20 2.86 -19.59 -5.56
CA VAL A 20 3.73 -18.67 -6.28
C VAL A 20 3.04 -17.31 -6.48
N PHE A 21 1.76 -17.30 -6.90
CA PHE A 21 1.00 -16.05 -7.05
C PHE A 21 0.89 -15.28 -5.73
N THR A 22 0.60 -15.98 -4.63
CA THR A 22 0.48 -15.33 -3.32
C THR A 22 1.82 -14.68 -2.91
N VAL A 23 2.94 -15.39 -3.09
CA VAL A 23 4.28 -14.85 -2.81
C VAL A 23 4.59 -13.65 -3.69
N VAL A 24 4.36 -13.75 -4.99
CA VAL A 24 4.59 -12.64 -5.94
C VAL A 24 3.78 -11.41 -5.53
N LEU A 25 2.50 -11.58 -5.19
CA LEU A 25 1.66 -10.45 -4.77
C LEU A 25 2.13 -9.81 -3.46
N PHE A 26 2.64 -10.59 -2.50
CA PHE A 26 3.26 -10.02 -1.29
C PHE A 26 4.55 -9.26 -1.59
N VAL A 27 5.38 -9.76 -2.51
CA VAL A 27 6.59 -9.05 -2.95
C VAL A 27 6.20 -7.76 -3.67
N THR A 28 5.21 -7.80 -4.56
CA THR A 28 4.68 -6.62 -5.24
C THR A 28 4.11 -5.61 -4.26
N GLN A 29 3.37 -6.06 -3.24
CA GLN A 29 2.86 -5.22 -2.17
C GLN A 29 3.99 -4.51 -1.41
N PHE A 30 5.05 -5.26 -1.08
CA PHE A 30 6.20 -4.72 -0.38
C PHE A 30 6.92 -3.66 -1.23
N VAL A 31 7.18 -3.96 -2.51
CA VAL A 31 7.81 -3.02 -3.45
C VAL A 31 6.93 -1.78 -3.64
N ALA A 32 5.63 -1.95 -3.84
CA ALA A 32 4.70 -0.83 -3.98
C ALA A 32 4.65 0.05 -2.72
N SER A 33 4.67 -0.56 -1.54
CA SER A 33 4.71 0.17 -0.26
C SER A 33 6.02 0.94 -0.09
N ALA A 34 7.15 0.30 -0.41
CA ALA A 34 8.46 0.93 -0.35
C ALA A 34 8.58 2.11 -1.33
N LEU A 35 8.11 1.94 -2.58
CA LEU A 35 8.08 3.01 -3.57
C LEU A 35 7.15 4.15 -3.15
N SER A 36 5.97 3.83 -2.61
CA SER A 36 5.03 4.84 -2.11
C SER A 36 5.62 5.63 -0.94
N PHE A 37 6.32 4.93 -0.03
CA PHE A 37 7.02 5.57 1.07
C PHE A 37 8.14 6.50 0.58
N VAL A 38 9.00 6.02 -0.33
CA VAL A 38 10.07 6.84 -0.94
C VAL A 38 9.48 8.04 -1.70
N GLY A 39 8.37 7.85 -2.42
CA GLY A 39 7.66 8.93 -3.09
C GLY A 39 7.15 9.99 -2.12
N ALA A 40 6.62 9.58 -0.96
CA ALA A 40 6.17 10.51 0.09
C ALA A 40 7.31 11.28 0.77
N LEU A 41 8.55 10.76 0.74
CA LEU A 41 9.72 11.47 1.27
C LEU A 41 10.08 12.71 0.46
N GLY A 42 9.83 12.73 -0.85
CA GLY A 42 10.15 13.88 -1.71
C GLY A 42 9.44 15.17 -1.26
N PRO A 43 8.10 15.19 -1.21
CA PRO A 43 7.33 16.32 -0.70
C PRO A 43 7.64 16.64 0.77
N ALA A 44 7.85 15.63 1.62
CA ALA A 44 8.18 15.83 3.03
C ALA A 44 9.56 16.51 3.22
N MET A 45 10.56 16.14 2.42
CA MET A 45 11.87 16.77 2.40
C MET A 45 11.79 18.20 1.86
N TRP A 46 10.94 18.45 0.87
CA TRP A 46 10.69 19.79 0.33
C TRP A 46 10.14 20.75 1.40
N LEU A 47 9.27 20.26 2.28
CA LEU A 47 8.75 21.02 3.42
C LEU A 47 9.81 21.31 4.51
N MET A 48 10.93 20.57 4.53
CA MET A 48 12.03 20.79 5.48
C MET A 48 13.12 21.74 4.95
N LEU A 49 13.08 22.12 3.66
CA LEU A 49 14.00 23.11 3.11
C LEU A 49 13.65 24.51 3.63
N PRO A 50 14.64 25.32 4.06
CA PRO A 50 14.45 26.61 4.72
C PRO A 50 14.05 27.73 3.72
N GLY A 51 13.00 27.50 2.92
CA GLY A 51 12.48 28.45 1.92
C GLY A 51 11.63 29.58 2.50
N CYS A 52 11.26 29.52 3.79
CA CYS A 52 10.47 30.54 4.45
C CYS A 52 11.34 31.37 5.41
N SER A 53 12.15 32.27 4.86
CA SER A 53 12.86 33.28 5.65
C SER A 53 12.00 34.52 5.92
N ASP A 54 11.14 34.96 4.99
CA ASP A 54 10.58 36.33 5.12
C ASP A 54 9.12 36.58 4.70
N ASN A 55 8.32 35.60 4.23
CA ASN A 55 6.93 35.87 3.85
C ASN A 55 5.99 34.64 3.94
N CYS A 56 6.01 33.95 5.08
CA CYS A 56 5.30 32.69 5.32
C CYS A 56 3.85 32.89 5.85
N ASP A 57 3.20 33.99 5.49
CA ASP A 57 1.86 34.37 5.97
C ASP A 57 0.90 34.60 4.78
N SER A 58 0.97 33.70 3.79
CA SER A 58 0.16 33.73 2.58
C SER A 58 -0.69 32.46 2.54
N ALA A 59 -2.01 32.58 2.34
CA ALA A 59 -2.96 31.46 2.29
C ALA A 59 -2.57 30.33 1.31
N ALA A 60 -1.72 30.63 0.33
CA ALA A 60 -1.15 29.65 -0.59
C ALA A 60 -0.17 28.67 0.09
N VAL A 61 0.57 29.10 1.12
CA VAL A 61 1.54 28.27 1.86
C VAL A 61 0.82 27.32 2.82
N ASP A 62 -0.24 27.77 3.49
CA ASP A 62 -1.10 26.92 4.33
C ASP A 62 -1.82 25.85 3.50
N HIS A 63 -2.30 26.21 2.30
CA HIS A 63 -2.96 25.25 1.41
C HIS A 63 -1.97 24.17 0.91
N PHE A 64 -0.76 24.56 0.52
CA PHE A 64 0.31 23.63 0.13
C PHE A 64 0.71 22.69 1.29
N TYR A 65 0.88 23.23 2.49
CA TYR A 65 1.21 22.43 3.67
C TYR A 65 0.10 21.43 4.02
N GLY A 66 -1.16 21.88 3.95
CA GLY A 66 -2.34 21.05 4.16
C GLY A 66 -2.44 19.88 3.18
N ASP A 67 -2.29 20.13 1.88
CA ASP A 67 -2.45 19.08 0.86
C ASP A 67 -1.27 18.11 0.83
N VAL A 68 -0.03 18.59 1.05
CA VAL A 68 1.14 17.72 1.14
C VAL A 68 1.08 16.82 2.36
N THR A 69 0.76 17.35 3.54
CA THR A 69 0.63 16.55 4.78
C THR A 69 -0.53 15.57 4.70
N THR A 70 -1.65 15.98 4.11
CA THR A 70 -2.79 15.09 3.85
C THR A 70 -2.41 13.96 2.89
N GLY A 71 -1.68 14.26 1.80
CA GLY A 71 -1.18 13.25 0.88
C GLY A 71 -0.25 12.24 1.54
N VAL A 72 0.68 12.69 2.39
CA VAL A 72 1.58 11.80 3.16
C VAL A 72 0.78 10.92 4.14
N ALA A 73 -0.19 11.48 4.84
CA ALA A 73 -1.05 10.74 5.75
C ALA A 73 -1.90 9.67 5.02
N VAL A 74 -2.42 10.01 3.84
CA VAL A 74 -3.18 9.07 2.99
C VAL A 74 -2.31 7.91 2.53
N VAL A 75 -1.06 8.14 2.12
CA VAL A 75 -0.11 7.07 1.76
C VAL A 75 0.20 6.18 2.96
N ALA A 76 0.53 6.78 4.11
CA ALA A 76 0.86 6.02 5.32
C ALA A 76 -0.33 5.15 5.78
N GLY A 77 -1.53 5.72 5.82
CA GLY A 77 -2.76 5.00 6.13
C GLY A 77 -3.07 3.89 5.12
N GLY A 78 -2.88 4.18 3.82
CA GLY A 78 -3.08 3.22 2.73
C GLY A 78 -2.16 2.01 2.79
N ILE A 79 -0.87 2.22 3.13
CA ILE A 79 0.09 1.13 3.34
C ILE A 79 -0.36 0.23 4.49
N VAL A 80 -0.69 0.82 5.64
CA VAL A 80 -1.12 0.04 6.82
C VAL A 80 -2.40 -0.73 6.53
N ALA A 81 -3.42 -0.06 5.97
CA ALA A 81 -4.69 -0.69 5.62
C ALA A 81 -4.49 -1.82 4.58
N GLY A 82 -3.70 -1.59 3.54
CA GLY A 82 -3.40 -2.58 2.51
C GLY A 82 -2.69 -3.81 3.07
N LEU A 83 -1.71 -3.62 3.97
CA LEU A 83 -1.03 -4.72 4.65
C LEU A 83 -1.98 -5.51 5.55
N LEU A 84 -2.82 -4.83 6.33
CA LEU A 84 -3.81 -5.50 7.18
C LEU A 84 -4.79 -6.34 6.37
N VAL A 85 -5.31 -5.80 5.27
CA VAL A 85 -6.22 -6.51 4.36
C VAL A 85 -5.52 -7.73 3.76
N ALA A 86 -4.28 -7.57 3.28
CA ALA A 86 -3.51 -8.67 2.70
C ALA A 86 -3.24 -9.79 3.72
N VAL A 87 -2.81 -9.45 4.93
CA VAL A 87 -2.44 -10.42 5.97
C VAL A 87 -3.69 -11.10 6.55
N ILE A 88 -4.65 -10.33 7.06
CA ILE A 88 -5.86 -10.87 7.68
C ILE A 88 -6.65 -11.69 6.65
N GLY A 89 -6.79 -11.15 5.44
CA GLY A 89 -7.46 -11.83 4.35
C GLY A 89 -6.81 -13.16 3.96
N SER A 90 -5.48 -13.18 3.84
CA SER A 90 -4.73 -14.42 3.54
C SER A 90 -4.89 -15.46 4.64
N VAL A 91 -4.83 -15.05 5.92
CA VAL A 91 -5.03 -15.95 7.08
C VAL A 91 -6.44 -16.55 7.04
N VAL A 92 -7.47 -15.71 6.86
CA VAL A 92 -8.86 -16.16 6.78
C VAL A 92 -9.11 -17.08 5.58
N ALA A 93 -8.54 -16.75 4.41
CA ALA A 93 -8.62 -17.61 3.22
C ALA A 93 -7.93 -18.95 3.44
N GLY A 94 -6.80 -18.97 4.14
CA GLY A 94 -6.11 -20.19 4.55
C GLY A 94 -6.95 -21.08 5.44
N ILE A 95 -7.62 -20.49 6.44
CA ILE A 95 -8.52 -21.22 7.35
C ILE A 95 -9.74 -21.75 6.58
N ARG A 96 -10.34 -20.93 5.71
CA ARG A 96 -11.55 -21.27 4.94
C ARG A 96 -11.29 -22.10 3.68
N ARG A 97 -10.02 -22.42 3.37
CA ARG A 97 -9.61 -23.12 2.13
C ARG A 97 -10.12 -22.42 0.86
N SER A 98 -10.15 -21.09 0.89
CA SER A 98 -10.54 -20.26 -0.25
C SER A 98 -9.32 -19.80 -1.05
N VAL A 99 -9.53 -19.22 -2.22
CA VAL A 99 -8.49 -18.67 -3.09
C VAL A 99 -7.67 -17.63 -2.31
N MET A 100 -6.37 -17.88 -2.12
CA MET A 100 -5.54 -17.07 -1.21
C MET A 100 -5.08 -15.77 -1.85
N TRP A 101 -4.87 -15.75 -3.18
CA TRP A 101 -4.37 -14.58 -3.91
C TRP A 101 -5.25 -13.35 -3.76
N ILE A 102 -6.59 -13.49 -3.76
CA ILE A 102 -7.50 -12.33 -3.87
C ILE A 102 -7.18 -11.25 -2.83
N TRP A 103 -6.81 -11.65 -1.62
CA TRP A 103 -6.52 -10.75 -0.50
C TRP A 103 -5.24 -9.92 -0.67
N PRO A 104 -4.06 -10.48 -0.97
CA PRO A 104 -2.90 -9.69 -1.30
C PRO A 104 -3.09 -8.87 -2.58
N GLY A 105 -3.87 -9.34 -3.56
CA GLY A 105 -4.27 -8.52 -4.72
C GLY A 105 -5.07 -7.27 -4.30
N LEU A 106 -6.00 -7.43 -3.36
CA LEU A 106 -6.79 -6.32 -2.81
C LEU A 106 -5.92 -5.35 -1.99
N GLY A 107 -4.95 -5.87 -1.24
CA GLY A 107 -3.94 -5.05 -0.54
C GLY A 107 -3.10 -4.19 -1.50
N VAL A 108 -2.69 -4.75 -2.64
CA VAL A 108 -1.98 -4.02 -3.71
C VAL A 108 -2.85 -2.93 -4.30
N ALA A 109 -4.11 -3.24 -4.60
CA ALA A 109 -5.04 -2.25 -5.12
C ALA A 109 -5.21 -1.07 -4.16
N VAL A 110 -5.33 -1.32 -2.86
CA VAL A 110 -5.44 -0.27 -1.84
C VAL A 110 -4.20 0.63 -1.84
N VAL A 111 -2.99 0.06 -1.82
CA VAL A 111 -1.75 0.85 -1.82
C VAL A 111 -1.64 1.70 -3.08
N VAL A 112 -1.89 1.11 -4.25
CA VAL A 112 -1.84 1.83 -5.54
C VAL A 112 -2.85 2.97 -5.56
N LEU A 113 -4.10 2.73 -5.14
CA LEU A 113 -5.13 3.76 -5.13
C LEU A 113 -4.78 4.91 -4.18
N THR A 114 -4.29 4.60 -2.98
CA THR A 114 -3.89 5.64 -2.01
C THR A 114 -2.71 6.46 -2.51
N PHE A 115 -1.76 5.84 -3.21
CA PHE A 115 -0.65 6.55 -3.83
C PHE A 115 -1.11 7.46 -4.96
N VAL A 116 -2.02 6.99 -5.84
CA VAL A 116 -2.58 7.82 -6.91
C VAL A 116 -3.32 9.04 -6.36
N VAL A 117 -4.13 8.87 -5.32
CA VAL A 117 -4.83 9.98 -4.66
C VAL A 117 -3.84 10.98 -4.07
N ALA A 118 -2.81 10.51 -3.36
CA ALA A 118 -1.79 11.39 -2.80
C ALA A 118 -1.01 12.13 -3.90
N LEU A 119 -0.71 11.46 -5.00
CA LEU A 119 -0.04 12.08 -6.16
C LEU A 119 -0.90 13.17 -6.79
N SER A 120 -2.21 12.97 -6.90
CA SER A 120 -3.14 14.03 -7.34
C SER A 120 -3.12 15.23 -6.39
N LEU A 121 -3.19 15.01 -5.08
CA LEU A 121 -3.10 16.10 -4.09
C LEU A 121 -1.78 16.86 -4.20
N TRP A 122 -0.66 16.17 -4.43
CA TRP A 122 0.63 16.81 -4.60
C TRP A 122 0.73 17.60 -5.91
N LEU A 123 0.15 17.10 -7.00
CA LEU A 123 0.13 17.82 -8.28
C LEU A 123 -0.75 19.08 -8.21
N ASP A 124 -1.92 18.99 -7.57
CA ASP A 124 -2.81 20.14 -7.37
C ASP A 124 -2.17 21.21 -6.48
N ALA A 125 -1.28 20.80 -5.56
CA ALA A 125 -0.53 21.71 -4.71
C ALA A 125 0.57 22.49 -5.47
N VAL A 126 1.06 22.02 -6.63
CA VAL A 126 2.09 22.74 -7.40
C VAL A 126 1.44 23.90 -8.19
N PRO A 127 1.77 25.18 -7.90
CA PRO A 127 1.22 26.30 -8.64
C PRO A 127 1.67 26.23 -10.11
N SER A 128 0.71 26.35 -11.03
CA SER A 128 0.82 26.11 -12.48
C SER A 128 1.69 27.12 -13.28
N GLY A 129 2.75 27.65 -12.68
CA GLY A 129 3.57 28.74 -13.23
C GLY A 129 5.08 28.48 -13.35
N MET A 130 5.58 27.29 -13.02
CA MET A 130 7.02 26.99 -13.12
C MET A 130 7.27 25.89 -14.16
N PRO A 131 8.10 26.13 -15.21
CA PRO A 131 8.45 25.10 -16.17
C PRO A 131 9.30 24.02 -15.50
N ALA A 132 9.10 22.78 -15.98
CA ALA A 132 9.81 21.56 -15.60
C ALA A 132 11.33 21.66 -15.75
#